data_AF-S4P8R2-F1
#
_entry.id   AF-S4P8R2-F1
#
_cell.length_a   1.000
_cell.length_b   1.000
_cell.length_c   1.000
_cell.angle_alpha   90.00
_cell.angle_beta   90.00
_cell.angle_gamma   90.00
#
_symmetry.space_group_name_H-M   'P 1'
#
loop_
_entity.id
_entity.type
_entity.pdbx_description
1 polymer ?
#
loop_
_entity_poly.entity_id
_entity_poly.type
_entity_poly.pdbx_seq_one_letter_code
_entity_poly.pdbx_strand_id
1 'polypeptide(L)' 'MDGFVSGAEIRDVFLHSGLQQGTLAQIWALCDTESAGKLSREQFAAAMCLVQRALRGALPPASLPPELLA' A
#
# COMPACT_ATOMS: atom_id res chain seq x y z
N MET A 1 1.17 0.33 -21.43
CA MET A 1 1.31 0.53 -19.97
C MET A 1 0.17 -0.25 -19.35
N ASP A 2 0.48 -1.34 -18.65
CA ASP A 2 -0.51 -2.33 -18.25
C ASP A 2 -1.41 -1.87 -17.08
N GLY A 3 -1.20 -0.67 -16.56
CA GLY A 3 -2.07 -0.06 -15.53
C GLY A 3 -1.93 -0.66 -14.12
N PHE A 4 -0.98 -1.58 -13.95
CA PHE A 4 -0.63 -2.21 -12.67
C PHE A 4 0.74 -1.72 -12.21
N VAL A 5 0.92 -1.69 -10.89
CA VAL A 5 2.22 -1.46 -10.25
C VAL A 5 2.65 -2.76 -9.60
N SER A 6 3.83 -3.25 -9.97
CA SER A 6 4.37 -4.47 -9.37
C SER A 6 4.73 -4.24 -7.90
N GLY A 7 4.71 -5.31 -7.11
CA GLY A 7 5.07 -5.21 -5.70
C GLY A 7 6.49 -4.74 -5.45
N ALA A 8 7.41 -5.06 -6.36
CA ALA A 8 8.78 -4.56 -6.29
C ALA A 8 8.84 -3.04 -6.48
N GLU A 9 8.14 -2.50 -7.48
CA GLU A 9 8.12 -1.05 -7.76
C GLU A 9 7.52 -0.26 -6.61
N ILE A 10 6.36 -0.68 -6.08
CA ILE A 10 5.75 0.06 -4.97
C ILE A 10 6.58 -0.09 -3.69
N ARG A 11 7.18 -1.26 -3.47
CA ARG A 11 8.03 -1.48 -2.29
C ARG A 11 9.23 -0.56 -2.31
N ASP A 12 9.84 -0.34 -3.47
CA ASP A 12 10.91 0.64 -3.62
C ASP A 12 10.39 2.05 -3.34
N VAL A 13 9.24 2.47 -3.88
CA VAL A 13 8.63 3.79 -3.57
C VAL A 13 8.40 3.94 -2.06
N PHE A 14 7.93 2.89 -1.42
CA PHE A 14 7.67 2.82 0.02
C PHE A 14 8.95 2.86 0.85
N LEU A 15 10.00 2.17 0.44
CA LEU A 15 11.31 2.26 1.07
C LEU A 15 11.87 3.68 0.99
N HIS A 16 11.69 4.37 -0.15
CA HIS A 16 12.10 5.76 -0.31
C HIS A 16 11.26 6.74 0.52
N SER A 17 10.08 6.34 1.01
CA SER A 17 9.26 7.21 1.87
C SER A 17 9.84 7.40 3.28
N GLY A 18 10.77 6.53 3.72
CA GLY A 18 11.38 6.62 5.05
C GLY A 18 10.54 6.00 6.17
N LEU A 19 9.46 5.29 5.84
CA LEU A 19 8.66 4.53 6.80
C LEU A 19 9.37 3.23 7.23
N GLN A 20 9.02 2.75 8.42
CA GLN A 20 9.50 1.46 8.94
C GLN A 20 9.02 0.30 8.04
N GLN A 21 9.89 -0.68 7.78
CA GLN A 21 9.54 -1.85 6.95
C GLN A 21 8.30 -2.60 7.45
N GLY A 22 8.06 -2.66 8.77
CA GLY A 22 6.86 -3.28 9.33
C GLY A 22 5.57 -2.56 8.91
N THR A 23 5.58 -1.23 8.89
CA THR A 23 4.47 -0.40 8.42
C THR A 23 4.24 -0.60 6.92
N LEU A 24 5.31 -0.65 6.13
CA LEU A 24 5.22 -0.89 4.69
C LEU A 24 4.65 -2.27 4.37
N ALA A 25 5.07 -3.31 5.11
CA ALA A 25 4.55 -4.66 4.97
C ALA A 25 3.06 -4.74 5.33
N GLN A 26 2.63 -4.02 6.37
CA GLN A 26 1.20 -3.89 6.71
C GLN A 26 0.42 -3.24 5.56
N ILE A 27 0.86 -2.08 5.07
CA ILE A 27 0.18 -1.37 3.97
C ILE A 27 0.10 -2.25 2.71
N TRP A 28 1.18 -2.97 2.40
CA TRP A 28 1.20 -3.93 1.31
C TRP A 28 0.16 -5.04 1.51
N ALA A 29 0.16 -5.71 2.66
CA ALA A 29 -0.77 -6.80 2.95
C ALA A 29 -2.23 -6.35 2.97
N LEU A 30 -2.48 -5.08 3.32
CA LEU A 30 -3.80 -4.47 3.25
C LEU A 30 -4.27 -4.33 1.80
N CYS A 31 -3.39 -3.90 0.90
CA CYS A 31 -3.77 -3.62 -0.49
C CYS A 31 -3.72 -4.86 -1.39
N ASP A 32 -2.75 -5.77 -1.18
CA ASP A 32 -2.59 -7.02 -1.93
C ASP A 32 -3.42 -8.15 -1.31
N THR A 33 -4.73 -7.95 -1.20
CA THR A 33 -5.64 -8.92 -0.57
C THR A 33 -5.69 -10.26 -1.31
N GLU A 34 -5.44 -10.25 -2.61
CA GLU A 34 -5.42 -11.46 -3.45
C GLU A 34 -4.04 -12.12 -3.51
N SER A 35 -3.04 -11.57 -2.81
CA SER A 35 -1.64 -12.03 -2.92
C SER A 35 -1.19 -12.15 -4.39
N ALA A 36 -1.66 -11.20 -5.22
CA ALA A 36 -1.38 -11.15 -6.64
C ALA A 36 0.08 -10.73 -6.91
N GLY A 37 0.78 -10.19 -5.91
CA GLY A 37 2.15 -9.69 -6.05
C GLY A 37 2.25 -8.38 -6.83
N LYS A 38 1.10 -7.77 -7.14
CA LYS A 38 0.95 -6.51 -7.88
C LYS A 38 -0.33 -5.82 -7.45
N LEU A 39 -0.34 -4.49 -7.52
CA LEU A 39 -1.50 -3.67 -7.19
C LEU A 39 -2.12 -3.08 -8.45
N SER A 40 -3.45 -3.09 -8.52
CA SER A 40 -4.21 -2.30 -9.48
C SER A 40 -4.04 -0.81 -9.22
N ARG A 41 -4.52 0.02 -10.14
CA ARG A 41 -4.52 1.48 -9.96
C ARG A 41 -5.31 1.92 -8.72
N GLU A 42 -6.43 1.27 -8.39
CA GLU A 42 -7.19 1.57 -7.17
C GLU A 42 -6.42 1.14 -5.92
N GLN A 43 -5.88 -0.08 -5.91
CA GLN A 43 -5.09 -0.60 -4.79
C GLN A 43 -3.83 0.23 -4.55
N PHE A 44 -3.16 0.68 -5.61
CA PHE A 44 -2.01 1.57 -5.53
C PHE A 44 -2.40 2.93 -4.91
N ALA A 45 -3.52 3.51 -5.32
CA ALA A 45 -4.01 4.77 -4.75
C ALA A 45 -4.34 4.63 -3.25
N ALA A 46 -4.98 3.51 -2.86
CA ALA A 46 -5.22 3.16 -1.47
C ALA A 46 -3.90 3.04 -0.68
N ALA A 47 -2.93 2.29 -1.21
CA ALA A 47 -1.64 2.07 -0.59
C ALA A 47 -0.87 3.38 -0.38
N MET A 48 -0.88 4.27 -1.38
CA MET A 48 -0.26 5.59 -1.29
C MET A 48 -0.95 6.49 -0.25
N CYS A 49 -2.28 6.46 -0.17
CA CYS A 49 -3.03 7.19 0.85
C CYS A 49 -2.63 6.71 2.26
N LEU A 50 -2.51 5.40 2.46
CA LEU A 50 -2.06 4.83 3.72
C LEU A 50 -0.62 5.23 4.08
N VAL A 51 0.29 5.22 3.10
CA VAL A 51 1.67 5.69 3.30
C VAL A 51 1.70 7.17 3.70
N GLN A 52 0.93 8.02 3.02
CA GLN A 52 0.85 9.44 3.40
C GLN A 52 0.29 9.65 4.81
N ARG A 53 -0.70 8.85 5.22
CA ARG A 53 -1.23 8.89 6.60
C ARG A 53 -0.17 8.47 7.61
N ALA A 54 0.56 7.38 7.33
CA ALA A 54 1.69 6.91 8.13
C ALA A 54 2.81 7.96 8.25
N LEU A 55 3.16 8.64 7.16
CA LEU A 55 4.15 9.72 7.16
C LEU A 55 3.73 10.91 8.01
N ARG A 56 2.42 11.16 8.13
CA ARG A 56 1.86 12.20 8.99
C ARG A 56 1.77 11.78 10.47
N GLY A 57 2.28 10.60 10.82
CA GLY A 57 2.23 10.04 12.17
C GLY A 57 0.92 9.33 12.52
N ALA A 58 0.02 9.13 11.56
CA ALA A 58 -1.19 8.33 11.78
C ALA A 58 -0.87 6.86 11.52
N LEU A 59 -1.02 6.00 12.53
CA LEU A 59 -0.80 4.56 12.37
C LEU A 59 -1.71 4.00 11.26
N PRO A 60 -1.19 3.14 10.37
CA PRO A 60 -2.04 2.43 9.42
C PRO A 60 -3.11 1.65 10.19
N PRO A 61 -4.37 1.66 9.73
CA PRO A 61 -5.42 0.84 10.32
C PRO A 61 -5.05 -0.64 10.20
N ALA A 62 -5.36 -1.45 11.22
CA ALA A 62 -5.03 -2.87 11.25
C ALA A 62 -5.80 -3.70 10.19
N SER A 63 -6.87 -3.16 9.64
CA SER A 63 -7.59 -3.71 8.50
C SER A 63 -8.04 -2.58 7.56
N LEU A 64 -8.03 -2.84 6.26
CA LEU A 64 -8.65 -1.96 5.28
C LEU A 64 -10.15 -2.28 5.34
N PRO A 65 -11.02 -1.29 5.63
CA PRO A 65 -12.44 -1.52 5.52
C PRO A 65 -12.75 -1.94 4.07
N PRO A 66 -13.59 -2.96 3.85
CA PRO A 66 -13.91 -3.49 2.52
C PRO A 66 -14.50 -2.42 1.58
N GLU A 67 -14.99 -1.31 2.14
CA GLU A 67 -15.48 -0.13 1.43
C GLU A 67 -14.41 0.59 0.60
N LEU A 68 -13.12 0.39 0.88
CA LEU A 68 -12.02 1.06 0.16
C LEU A 68 -11.59 0.32 -1.11
N LEU A 69 -12.07 -0.92 -1.31
CA LEU A 69 -11.76 -1.77 -2.47
C LEU A 69 -12.97 -1.94 -3.42
N ALA A 70 -14.03 -1.16 -3.21
CA ALA A 70 -15.28 -1.21 -3.98
C ALA A 70 -15.25 -0.30 -5.22
#